data_AF-A0A7X0VS27-F1
#
_entry.id   AF-A0A7X0VS27-F1
#
_cell.length_a   1.000
_cell.length_b   1.000
_cell.length_c   1.000
_cell.angle_alpha   90.00
_cell.angle_beta   90.00
_cell.angle_gamma   90.00
#
_symmetry.space_group_name_H-M   'P 1'
#
loop_
_entity.id
_entity.type
_entity.pdbx_description
1 polymer ?
#
loop_
_entity_poly.entity_id
_entity_poly.type
_entity_poly.pdbx_seq_one_letter_code
_entity_poly.pdbx_strand_id
1 'polypeptide(L)'
;MIETTSMSKTYKMPVLLAFYNNGNLKMEVNEEDIYNSFKEFYEKGSNGVDMLQHKATKDFKNWGKKEYLKLAKENPVKFLIKTHGEFFKKKEGVVIELQEDMKEYLNNEEFKKHFKDAIELRTKVYYKTRFENKNKSK
;
A
#
# COMPACT_ATOMS: atom_id res chain seq x y z
N MET A 1 9.19 9.00 -5.39
CA MET A 1 7.71 8.89 -5.34
C MET A 1 7.22 8.25 -4.04
N ILE A 2 7.60 7.00 -3.73
CA ILE A 2 7.08 6.29 -2.55
C ILE A 2 7.39 7.03 -1.24
N GLU A 3 8.62 7.52 -1.09
CA GLU A 3 9.07 8.27 0.09
C GLU A 3 8.31 9.59 0.30
N THR A 4 7.81 10.18 -0.80
CA THR A 4 7.14 11.48 -0.81
C THR A 4 5.63 11.40 -0.97
N THR A 5 5.05 10.19 -1.13
CA THR A 5 3.60 10.04 -1.34
C THR A 5 2.82 10.52 -0.11
N SER A 6 1.78 11.33 -0.32
CA SER A 6 0.96 11.83 0.79
C SER A 6 0.21 10.68 1.48
N MET A 7 0.17 10.72 2.82
CA MET A 7 -0.42 9.66 3.64
C MET A 7 -1.39 10.27 4.65
N SER A 8 -2.69 10.07 4.42
CA SER A 8 -3.74 10.28 5.42
C SER A 8 -4.10 8.98 6.16
N LYS A 9 -3.82 7.84 5.51
CA LYS A 9 -4.03 6.47 5.98
C LYS A 9 -2.96 5.56 5.40
N THR A 10 -2.76 4.40 6.02
CA THR A 10 -1.75 3.40 5.65
C THR A 10 -2.05 2.66 4.35
N TYR A 11 -3.22 2.86 3.73
CA TYR A 11 -3.79 1.99 2.70
C TYR A 11 -2.93 1.82 1.45
N LYS A 12 -2.08 2.80 1.13
CA LYS A 12 -1.13 2.70 0.00
C LYS A 12 -0.02 1.68 0.26
N MET A 13 0.39 1.51 1.52
CA MET A 13 1.52 0.64 1.89
C MET A 13 1.26 -0.83 1.52
N PRO A 14 0.11 -1.45 1.85
CA PRO A 14 -0.15 -2.83 1.42
C PRO A 14 -0.35 -2.97 -0.10
N VAL A 15 -0.74 -1.91 -0.83
CA VAL A 15 -0.71 -1.97 -2.32
C VAL A 15 0.72 -2.03 -2.84
N LEU A 16 1.61 -1.18 -2.30
CA LEU A 16 3.03 -1.19 -2.69
C LEU A 16 3.73 -2.49 -2.26
N LEU A 17 3.39 -3.03 -1.09
CA LEU A 17 3.90 -4.34 -0.66
C LEU A 17 3.41 -5.48 -1.54
N ALA A 18 2.19 -5.40 -2.09
CA ALA A 18 1.71 -6.38 -3.07
C ALA A 18 2.55 -6.38 -4.36
N PHE A 19 3.05 -5.21 -4.79
CA PHE A 19 4.06 -5.15 -5.87
C PHE A 19 5.39 -5.76 -5.43
N TYR A 20 5.88 -5.39 -4.24
CA TYR A 20 7.16 -5.90 -3.72
C TYR A 20 7.18 -7.42 -3.57
N ASN A 21 6.05 -8.02 -3.17
CA ASN A 21 5.80 -9.47 -3.13
C ASN A 21 6.99 -10.26 -2.56
N ASN A 22 7.37 -9.92 -1.32
CA ASN A 22 8.46 -10.56 -0.58
C ASN A 22 9.82 -10.59 -1.32
N GLY A 23 10.09 -9.58 -2.15
CA GLY A 23 11.32 -9.43 -2.92
C GLY A 23 11.23 -9.95 -4.36
N ASN A 24 10.13 -10.64 -4.71
CA ASN A 24 9.84 -11.00 -6.08
C ASN A 24 8.93 -9.96 -6.73
N LEU A 25 9.52 -8.79 -7.03
CA LEU A 25 8.81 -7.63 -7.55
C LEU A 25 7.95 -7.99 -8.77
N LYS A 26 6.66 -7.66 -8.72
CA LYS A 26 5.69 -7.94 -9.78
C LYS A 26 5.46 -6.70 -10.65
N MET A 27 5.22 -6.91 -11.95
CA MET A 27 4.67 -5.87 -12.83
C MET A 27 3.19 -5.63 -12.58
N GLU A 28 2.46 -6.70 -12.23
CA GLU A 28 1.01 -6.73 -12.12
C GLU A 28 0.60 -7.24 -10.75
N VAL A 29 -0.38 -6.57 -10.16
CA VAL A 29 -0.98 -6.95 -8.89
C VAL A 29 -2.43 -7.33 -9.13
N ASN A 30 -2.77 -8.58 -8.84
CA ASN A 30 -4.10 -9.14 -8.98
C ASN A 30 -4.88 -9.08 -7.65
N GLU A 31 -6.10 -9.61 -7.65
CA GLU A 31 -6.96 -9.55 -6.47
C GLU A 31 -6.46 -10.39 -5.29
N GLU A 32 -5.77 -11.49 -5.56
CA GLU A 32 -5.21 -12.37 -4.53
C GLU A 32 -4.00 -11.73 -3.86
N ASP A 33 -3.14 -11.07 -4.64
CA ASP A 33 -2.00 -10.30 -4.12
C ASP A 33 -2.46 -9.20 -3.17
N ILE A 34 -3.51 -8.45 -3.56
CA ILE A 34 -4.11 -7.42 -2.70
C ILE A 34 -4.63 -8.02 -1.41
N TYR A 35 -5.41 -9.10 -1.49
CA TYR A 35 -5.99 -9.70 -0.30
C TYR A 35 -4.92 -10.17 0.69
N ASN A 36 -3.93 -10.93 0.20
CA ASN A 36 -2.86 -11.46 1.04
C ASN A 36 -1.99 -10.33 1.63
N SER A 37 -1.61 -9.35 0.83
CA SER A 37 -0.79 -8.23 1.31
C SER A 37 -1.55 -7.35 2.32
N PHE A 38 -2.82 -7.06 2.09
CA PHE A 38 -3.63 -6.30 3.06
C PHE A 38 -3.81 -7.07 4.36
N LYS A 39 -4.13 -8.37 4.28
CA LYS A 39 -4.31 -9.22 5.45
C LYS A 39 -3.04 -9.26 6.30
N GLU A 40 -1.90 -9.60 5.71
CA GLU A 40 -0.59 -9.66 6.39
C GLU A 40 -0.20 -8.29 6.98
N PHE A 41 -0.41 -7.21 6.23
CA PHE A 41 -0.06 -5.87 6.68
C PHE A 41 -0.88 -5.44 7.90
N TYR A 42 -2.17 -5.76 7.95
CA TYR A 42 -3.06 -5.33 9.03
C TYR A 42 -3.14 -6.29 10.23
N GLU A 43 -2.59 -7.50 10.12
CA GLU A 43 -2.35 -8.38 11.27
C GLU A 43 -1.44 -7.72 12.31
N LYS A 44 -0.48 -6.89 11.86
CA LYS A 44 0.34 -6.06 12.75
C LYS A 44 -0.51 -4.93 13.33
N GLY A 45 -0.77 -5.00 14.64
CA GLY A 45 -1.68 -4.06 15.32
C GLY A 45 -1.35 -2.57 15.14
N SER A 46 -0.07 -2.20 15.01
CA SER A 46 0.36 -0.82 14.72
C SER A 46 -0.17 -0.28 13.41
N ASN A 47 -0.43 -1.16 12.44
CA ASN A 47 -0.76 -0.80 11.07
C ASN A 47 -2.24 -0.52 10.88
N GLY A 48 -3.11 -1.12 11.72
CA GLY A 48 -4.57 -0.95 11.65
C GLY A 48 -5.13 0.19 12.49
N VAL A 49 -4.30 1.04 13.10
CA VAL A 49 -4.83 2.03 14.06
C VAL A 49 -5.70 3.11 13.38
N ASP A 50 -5.39 3.48 12.14
CA ASP A 50 -6.24 4.36 11.32
C ASP A 50 -7.51 3.65 10.80
N MET A 51 -7.45 2.33 10.59
CA MET A 51 -8.63 1.51 10.31
C MET A 51 -9.62 1.54 11.48
N LEU A 52 -9.14 1.49 12.72
CA LEU A 52 -9.96 1.54 13.93
C LEU A 52 -10.69 2.89 14.15
N GLN A 53 -10.21 3.98 13.53
CA GLN A 53 -10.76 5.32 13.75
C GLN A 53 -12.10 5.57 13.04
N HIS A 54 -12.46 4.76 12.04
CA HIS A 54 -13.68 4.96 11.27
C HIS A 54 -14.64 3.77 11.37
N LYS A 55 -15.93 4.06 11.57
CA LYS A 55 -16.99 3.03 11.67
C LYS A 55 -17.01 2.08 10.47
N ALA A 56 -16.72 2.58 9.27
CA ALA A 56 -16.71 1.79 8.05
C ALA A 56 -15.54 0.80 7.96
N THR A 57 -14.44 1.03 8.69
CA THR A 57 -13.20 0.22 8.60
C THR A 57 -12.78 -0.43 9.90
N LYS A 58 -13.40 -0.09 11.03
CA LYS A 58 -12.98 -0.58 12.36
C LYS A 58 -13.06 -2.08 12.54
N ASP A 59 -13.86 -2.77 11.71
CA ASP A 59 -14.05 -4.22 11.77
C ASP A 59 -13.15 -4.98 10.77
N PHE A 60 -12.08 -4.34 10.29
CA PHE A 60 -11.19 -4.90 9.26
C PHE A 60 -10.59 -6.27 9.62
N LYS A 61 -10.47 -6.59 10.90
CA LYS A 61 -9.96 -7.89 11.34
C LYS A 61 -10.87 -9.06 10.96
N ASN A 62 -12.16 -8.80 10.72
CA ASN A 62 -13.15 -9.79 10.29
C ASN A 62 -13.39 -9.75 8.78
N TRP A 63 -12.65 -8.92 8.04
CA TRP A 63 -12.85 -8.76 6.60
C TRP A 63 -12.33 -9.96 5.80
N GLY A 64 -13.08 -10.28 4.75
CA GLY A 64 -12.64 -11.19 3.71
C GLY A 64 -12.04 -10.45 2.53
N LYS A 65 -11.83 -11.21 1.45
CA LYS A 65 -11.26 -10.73 0.19
C LYS A 65 -12.06 -9.56 -0.40
N LYS A 66 -13.40 -9.65 -0.38
CA LYS A 66 -14.28 -8.64 -1.00
C LYS A 66 -14.12 -7.26 -0.37
N GLU A 67 -14.06 -7.18 0.95
CA GLU A 67 -13.95 -5.91 1.68
C GLU A 67 -12.59 -5.25 1.46
N TYR A 68 -11.51 -6.03 1.51
CA TYR A 68 -10.16 -5.51 1.23
C TYR A 68 -10.00 -5.05 -0.21
N LEU A 69 -10.53 -5.81 -1.18
CA LEU A 69 -10.53 -5.41 -2.58
C LEU A 69 -11.28 -4.11 -2.81
N LYS A 70 -12.46 -3.96 -2.20
CA LYS A 70 -13.22 -2.73 -2.26
C LYS A 70 -12.41 -1.55 -1.70
N LEU A 71 -11.84 -1.71 -0.52
CA LEU A 71 -11.01 -0.68 0.12
C LEU A 71 -9.85 -0.27 -0.80
N ALA A 72 -9.12 -1.24 -1.33
CA ALA A 72 -7.95 -1.03 -2.19
C ALA A 72 -8.32 -0.30 -3.49
N LYS A 73 -9.35 -0.77 -4.21
CA LYS A 73 -9.78 -0.22 -5.50
C LYS A 73 -10.34 1.20 -5.36
N GLU A 74 -11.16 1.46 -4.35
CA GLU A 74 -11.83 2.75 -4.16
C GLU A 74 -10.87 3.84 -3.65
N ASN A 75 -9.82 3.45 -2.91
CA ASN A 75 -8.90 4.38 -2.28
C ASN A 75 -7.48 4.29 -2.86
N PRO A 76 -6.53 3.51 -2.30
CA PRO A 76 -5.13 3.64 -2.65
C PRO A 76 -4.86 3.40 -4.14
N VAL A 77 -5.51 2.43 -4.79
CA VAL A 77 -5.31 2.16 -6.23
C VAL A 77 -5.74 3.35 -7.08
N LYS A 78 -6.97 3.86 -6.86
CA LYS A 78 -7.49 5.04 -7.56
C LYS A 78 -6.56 6.25 -7.40
N PHE A 79 -6.08 6.50 -6.19
CA PHE A 79 -5.21 7.66 -5.93
C PHE A 79 -3.79 7.45 -6.43
N LEU A 80 -3.21 6.25 -6.35
CA LEU A 80 -1.89 5.95 -6.90
C LEU A 80 -1.88 6.20 -8.42
N ILE A 81 -2.86 5.69 -9.15
CA ILE A 81 -2.97 5.94 -10.60
C ILE A 81 -3.20 7.42 -10.89
N LYS A 82 -4.03 8.10 -10.09
CA LYS A 82 -4.33 9.52 -10.29
C LYS A 82 -3.12 10.44 -10.04
N THR A 83 -2.32 10.17 -9.00
CA THR A 83 -1.23 11.07 -8.58
C THR A 83 0.14 10.64 -9.08
N HIS A 84 0.29 9.38 -9.47
CA HIS A 84 1.54 8.75 -9.89
C HIS A 84 1.32 7.91 -11.15
N GLY A 85 0.55 8.45 -12.11
CA GLY A 85 0.20 7.78 -13.37
C GLY A 85 1.41 7.52 -14.27
N GLU A 86 2.51 8.23 -14.05
CA GLU A 86 3.83 7.98 -14.63
C GLU A 86 4.48 6.68 -14.13
N PHE A 87 3.97 6.06 -13.06
CA PHE A 87 4.45 4.77 -12.54
C PHE A 87 3.37 3.69 -12.53
N PHE A 88 2.09 4.06 -12.43
CA PHE A 88 0.99 3.11 -12.31
C PHE A 88 -0.09 3.33 -13.35
N LYS A 89 -0.58 2.24 -13.95
CA LYS A 89 -1.70 2.24 -14.88
C LYS A 89 -2.76 1.21 -14.51
N LYS A 90 -3.95 1.41 -15.09
CA LYS A 90 -5.05 0.44 -15.02
C LYS A 90 -4.91 -0.53 -16.20
N LYS A 91 -5.11 -1.82 -15.95
CA LYS A 91 -5.17 -2.87 -16.97
C LYS A 91 -6.33 -3.81 -16.66
N GLU A 92 -7.00 -4.29 -17.70
CA GLU A 92 -8.10 -5.25 -17.56
C GLU A 92 -7.57 -6.59 -17.04
N GLY A 93 -8.33 -7.25 -16.16
CA GLY A 93 -7.95 -8.53 -15.55
C GLY A 93 -7.03 -8.44 -14.33
N VAL A 94 -6.47 -7.27 -14.01
CA VAL A 94 -5.65 -7.03 -12.81
C VAL A 94 -6.15 -5.81 -12.02
N VAL A 95 -5.67 -5.63 -10.79
CA VAL A 95 -6.07 -4.50 -9.94
C VAL A 95 -5.30 -3.23 -10.32
N ILE A 96 -4.00 -3.36 -10.52
CA ILE A 96 -3.08 -2.26 -10.85
C ILE A 96 -1.80 -2.84 -11.48
N GLU A 97 -1.20 -2.09 -12.40
CA GLU A 97 0.02 -2.47 -13.11
C GLU A 97 1.04 -1.32 -13.08
N LEU A 98 2.33 -1.66 -13.09
CA LEU A 98 3.42 -0.70 -13.30
C LEU A 98 3.52 -0.27 -14.77
N GLN A 99 4.09 0.90 -15.03
CA GLN A 99 4.43 1.30 -16.40
C GLN A 99 5.50 0.37 -17.01
N GLU A 100 5.48 0.20 -18.34
CA GLU A 100 6.30 -0.81 -19.04
C GLU A 100 7.81 -0.54 -18.93
N ASP A 101 8.21 0.72 -18.83
CA ASP A 101 9.58 1.14 -18.54
C ASP A 101 10.10 0.60 -17.20
N MET A 102 9.22 0.33 -16.23
CA MET A 102 9.60 -0.28 -14.95
C MET A 102 10.10 -1.73 -15.11
N LYS A 103 9.82 -2.39 -16.24
CA LYS A 103 10.15 -3.81 -16.47
C LYS A 103 11.65 -4.10 -16.37
N GLU A 104 12.50 -3.15 -16.77
CA GLU A 104 13.96 -3.33 -16.73
C GLU A 104 14.53 -3.40 -15.29
N TYR A 105 13.82 -2.81 -14.32
CA TYR A 105 14.27 -2.76 -12.93
C TYR A 105 13.82 -3.95 -12.08
N LEU A 106 12.99 -4.85 -12.63
CA LEU A 106 12.39 -5.96 -11.87
C LEU A 106 13.39 -6.92 -11.26
N ASN A 107 14.53 -7.12 -11.92
CA ASN A 107 15.60 -8.01 -11.45
C ASN A 107 16.76 -7.24 -10.83
N ASN A 108 16.66 -5.92 -10.70
CA ASN A 108 17.68 -5.12 -10.06
C ASN A 108 17.53 -5.19 -8.53
N GLU A 109 18.46 -5.87 -7.87
CA GLU A 109 18.43 -6.07 -6.42
C GLU A 109 18.52 -4.76 -5.63
N GLU A 110 19.28 -3.78 -6.12
CA GLU A 110 19.37 -2.47 -5.50
C GLU A 110 18.02 -1.74 -5.60
N PHE A 111 17.36 -1.80 -6.76
CA PHE A 111 16.01 -1.24 -6.93
C PHE A 111 15.00 -1.88 -5.98
N LYS A 112 14.97 -3.22 -5.89
CA LYS A 112 14.09 -3.95 -4.96
C LYS A 112 14.30 -3.53 -3.52
N LYS A 113 15.57 -3.38 -3.11
CA LYS A 113 15.94 -2.92 -1.77
C LYS A 113 15.43 -1.51 -1.52
N HIS A 114 15.74 -0.56 -2.41
CA HIS A 114 15.26 0.83 -2.28
C HIS A 114 13.73 0.90 -2.26
N PHE A 115 13.05 0.07 -3.05
CA PHE A 115 11.59 0.01 -3.08
C PHE A 115 11.03 -0.39 -1.71
N LYS A 116 11.58 -1.43 -1.09
CA LYS A 116 11.20 -1.86 0.26
C LYS A 116 11.55 -0.80 1.31
N ASP A 117 12.77 -0.27 1.28
CA ASP A 117 13.25 0.72 2.24
C ASP A 117 12.37 1.97 2.22
N ALA A 118 11.94 2.42 1.03
CA ALA A 118 11.02 3.54 0.87
C ALA A 118 9.64 3.27 1.51
N ILE A 119 9.08 2.06 1.36
CA ILE A 119 7.82 1.67 2.00
C ILE A 119 7.96 1.67 3.53
N GLU A 120 9.03 1.06 4.05
CA GLU A 120 9.28 0.98 5.49
C GLU A 120 9.50 2.36 6.10
N LEU A 121 10.34 3.18 5.47
CA LEU A 121 10.59 4.56 5.88
C LEU A 121 9.29 5.34 5.92
N ARG A 122 8.49 5.28 4.84
CA ARG A 122 7.23 6.03 4.78
C ARG A 122 6.24 5.60 5.85
N THR A 123 6.17 4.29 6.10
CA THR A 123 5.34 3.69 7.15
C THR A 123 5.77 4.17 8.55
N LYS A 124 7.07 4.13 8.86
CA LYS A 124 7.63 4.59 10.14
C LYS A 124 7.40 6.09 10.35
N VAL A 125 7.65 6.92 9.34
CA VAL A 125 7.40 8.37 9.38
C VAL A 125 5.93 8.65 9.67
N TYR A 126 5.01 7.97 8.98
CA TYR A 126 3.58 8.15 9.23
C TYR A 126 3.19 7.81 10.67
N TYR A 127 3.72 6.73 11.25
CA TYR A 127 3.47 6.39 12.65
C TYR A 127 4.02 7.41 13.63
N LYS A 128 5.24 7.89 13.40
CA LYS A 128 5.86 8.94 14.20
C LYS A 128 5.01 10.22 14.20
N THR A 129 4.69 10.76 13.02
CA THR A 129 3.89 11.99 12.90
C THR A 129 2.53 11.84 13.57
N ARG A 130 1.88 10.68 13.38
CA ARG A 130 0.57 10.39 13.99
C ARG A 130 0.63 10.34 15.52
N PHE A 131 1.69 9.74 16.07
CA PHE A 131 1.92 9.69 17.52
C PHE A 131 2.18 11.09 18.10
N GLU A 132 3.05 11.87 17.45
CA GLU A 132 3.36 13.25 17.86
C GLU A 132 2.13 14.15 17.83
N ASN A 133 1.30 14.06 16.80
CA ASN A 133 0.07 14.84 16.69
C ASN A 133 -0.93 14.48 17.81
N LYS A 134 -1.05 13.19 18.16
CA LYS A 134 -1.92 12.76 19.27
C LYS A 134 -1.47 13.32 20.61
N ASN A 135 -0.16 13.48 20.83
CA ASN A 135 0.38 14.04 22.07
C ASN A 135 0.28 15.57 22.13
N LYS A 136 0.26 16.27 21.00
CA LYS A 136 0.04 17.73 20.92
C LYS A 136 -1.43 18.13 21.12
N SER A 137 -2.36 17.21 20.87
CA SER A 137 -3.80 17.42 21.05
C SER A 137 -4.33 16.99 22.43
N LYS A 138 -3.43 16.65 23.36
CA LYS A 138 -3.71 16.41 24.78
C LYS A 138 -3.19 17.58 25.59
#